data_AF-A0A0K8QAX3-F1
#
_entry.id   AF-A0A0K8QAX3-F1
#
_cell.length_a   1.000
_cell.length_b   1.000
_cell.length_c   1.000
_cell.angle_alpha   90.00
_cell.angle_beta   90.00
_cell.angle_gamma   90.00
#
_symmetry.space_group_name_H-M   'P 1'
#
loop_
_entity.id
_entity.type
_entity.pdbx_description
1 polymer ?
#
loop_
_entity_poly.entity_id
_entity_poly.type
_entity_poly.pdbx_seq_one_letter_code
_entity_poly.pdbx_strand_id
1 'polypeptide(L)' 'MTQTPSNTEAFDAVDIIRVKRDKGVLSPAQIDWTIDAYTRGVIADEQMAALNMAILLNGMNRSEISR' A
#
# COMPACT_ATOMS: atom_id res chain seq x y z
N MET A 1 -9.09 27.64 0.81
CA MET A 1 -8.29 27.49 -0.43
C MET A 1 -6.91 27.00 -0.04
N THR A 2 -6.69 25.70 -0.09
CA THR A 2 -5.35 25.10 -0.09
C THR A 2 -5.45 23.85 -0.96
N GLN A 3 -5.10 23.99 -2.24
CA GLN A 3 -4.86 22.87 -3.12
C GLN A 3 -3.59 22.17 -2.62
N THR A 4 -3.77 21.01 -2.00
CA THR A 4 -2.69 20.06 -1.66
C THR A 4 -1.99 19.66 -2.96
N PRO A 5 -0.65 19.60 -3.00
CA PRO A 5 0.09 19.32 -4.23
C PRO A 5 -0.42 18.03 -4.86
N SER A 6 -0.81 18.13 -6.13
CA SER A 6 -1.10 16.99 -6.99
C SER A 6 0.22 16.30 -7.32
N ASN A 7 0.84 15.63 -6.33
CA ASN A 7 1.93 14.72 -6.61
C ASN A 7 1.28 13.47 -7.21
N THR A 8 1.41 13.28 -8.52
CA THR A 8 0.95 12.06 -9.18
C THR A 8 1.87 10.92 -8.75
N GLU A 9 1.62 10.36 -7.56
CA GLU A 9 2.27 9.13 -7.12
C GLU A 9 1.94 8.01 -8.11
N ALA A 10 2.87 7.07 -8.30
CA ALA A 10 2.70 5.96 -9.22
C ALA A 10 1.58 4.98 -8.77
N PHE A 11 1.24 4.99 -7.48
CA PHE A 11 0.21 4.15 -6.88
C PHE A 11 -0.62 4.93 -5.86
N ASP A 12 -1.77 4.36 -5.48
CA ASP A 12 -2.63 4.86 -4.42
C ASP A 12 -2.76 3.80 -3.31
N ALA A 13 -2.67 4.23 -2.06
CA ALA A 13 -2.74 3.33 -0.90
C ALA A 13 -4.07 2.56 -0.84
N VAL A 14 -5.19 3.21 -1.19
CA VAL A 14 -6.52 2.59 -1.18
C VAL A 14 -6.60 1.47 -2.22
N ASP A 15 -5.97 1.65 -3.38
CA ASP A 15 -5.95 0.61 -4.42
C ASP A 15 -5.07 -0.59 -4.01
N ILE A 16 -3.94 -0.36 -3.36
CA ILE A 16 -3.09 -1.43 -2.79
C ILE A 16 -3.85 -2.21 -1.70
N ILE A 17 -4.55 -1.50 -0.81
CA ILE A 17 -5.39 -2.13 0.22
C ILE A 17 -6.49 -2.96 -0.42
N ARG A 18 -7.16 -2.45 -1.47
CA ARG A 18 -8.18 -3.20 -2.22
C ARG A 18 -7.61 -4.49 -2.81
N VAL A 19 -6.43 -4.42 -3.43
CA VAL A 19 -5.76 -5.62 -3.97
C VAL A 19 -5.60 -6.68 -2.89
N LYS A 20 -5.04 -6.35 -1.72
CA LYS A 20 -4.89 -7.35 -0.64
C LYS A 20 -6.22 -7.77 -0.04
N ARG A 21 -7.18 -6.86 0.15
CA ARG A 21 -8.52 -7.16 0.71
C ARG A 21 -9.28 -8.15 -0.17
N ASP A 22 -9.17 -8.00 -1.47
CA ASP A 22 -9.86 -8.82 -2.47
C ASP A 22 -9.05 -10.10 -2.81
N LYS A 23 -8.07 -10.48 -1.97
CA LYS A 23 -7.20 -11.66 -2.06
C LYS A 23 -6.25 -11.66 -3.27
N GLY A 24 -5.97 -10.48 -3.82
CA GLY A 24 -4.96 -10.28 -4.85
C GLY A 24 -3.52 -10.37 -4.33
N VAL A 25 -2.60 -10.40 -5.29
CA VAL A 25 -1.16 -10.44 -5.07
C VAL A 25 -0.59 -9.07 -5.40
N LEU A 26 0.19 -8.50 -4.50
CA LEU A 26 0.89 -7.24 -4.77
C LEU A 26 2.07 -7.48 -5.72
N SER A 27 2.19 -6.58 -6.69
CA SER A 27 3.39 -6.53 -7.52
C SER A 27 4.58 -6.00 -6.71
N PRO A 28 5.81 -6.36 -7.11
CA PRO A 28 7.04 -5.79 -6.56
C PRO A 28 7.01 -4.26 -6.39
N ALA A 29 6.64 -3.55 -7.45
CA ALA A 29 6.62 -2.09 -7.46
C ALA A 29 5.60 -1.51 -6.47
N GLN A 30 4.47 -2.19 -6.25
CA GLN A 30 3.49 -1.79 -5.23
C GLN A 30 4.05 -1.95 -3.82
N ILE A 31 4.80 -3.03 -3.55
CA ILE A 31 5.43 -3.27 -2.24
C ILE A 31 6.50 -2.20 -1.98
N ASP A 32 7.41 -2.01 -2.93
CA ASP A 32 8.50 -1.03 -2.83
C ASP A 32 7.94 0.38 -2.63
N TRP A 33 6.92 0.75 -3.40
CA TRP A 33 6.26 2.05 -3.25
C TRP A 33 5.53 2.19 -1.91
N THR A 34 4.85 1.15 -1.42
CA THR A 34 4.12 1.24 -0.14
C THR A 34 5.06 1.60 1.00
N ILE A 35 6.22 0.93 1.06
CA ILE A 35 7.22 1.16 2.10
C ILE A 35 7.79 2.56 1.98
N ASP A 36 8.22 2.96 0.77
CA ASP A 36 8.76 4.29 0.51
C ASP A 36 7.75 5.39 0.88
N ALA A 37 6.52 5.29 0.36
CA ALA A 37 5.45 6.24 0.60
C ALA A 37 5.07 6.34 2.09
N TYR A 38 5.04 5.23 2.82
CA TYR A 38 4.82 5.25 4.27
C TYR A 38 5.95 5.96 5.01
N THR A 39 7.22 5.70 4.66
CA THR A 39 8.36 6.37 5.30
C THR A 39 8.46 7.86 5.00
N ARG A 40 7.91 8.31 3.85
CA ARG A 40 7.78 9.73 3.48
C ARG A 40 6.53 10.41 4.06
N GLY A 41 5.67 9.68 4.77
CA GLY A 41 4.43 10.20 5.34
C GLY A 41 3.32 10.47 4.31
N VAL A 42 3.41 9.87 3.11
CA VAL A 42 2.35 9.95 2.08
C VAL A 42 1.19 9.03 2.42
N ILE A 43 1.46 7.85 2.98
CA ILE A 43 0.45 6.93 3.49
C ILE A 43 0.17 7.30 4.95
N ALA A 44 -1.10 7.56 5.26
CA ALA A 44 -1.52 7.81 6.64
C ALA A 44 -1.47 6.52 7.48
N ASP A 45 -1.26 6.65 8.79
CA ASP A 45 -1.16 5.51 9.71
C ASP A 45 -2.39 4.60 9.64
N GLU A 46 -3.58 5.17 9.48
CA GLU A 46 -4.84 4.41 9.35
C GLU A 46 -4.89 3.57 8.08
N GLN A 47 -4.33 4.08 6.98
CA GLN A 47 -4.23 3.34 5.72
C GLN A 47 -3.22 2.21 5.83
N MET A 48 -2.07 2.46 6.48
CA MET A 48 -1.07 1.41 6.71
C MET A 48 -1.62 0.33 7.64
N ALA A 49 -2.37 0.71 8.68
CA ALA A 49 -3.08 -0.24 9.54
C ALA A 49 -4.11 -1.07 8.76
N ALA A 50 -4.87 -0.45 7.85
CA ALA A 50 -5.83 -1.15 7.00
C ALA A 50 -5.13 -2.16 6.06
N LEU A 51 -3.98 -1.82 5.49
CA LEU A 51 -3.18 -2.74 4.69
C LEU A 51 -2.69 -3.93 5.53
N ASN A 52 -2.16 -3.67 6.72
CA ASN A 52 -1.71 -4.72 7.64
C ASN A 52 -2.86 -5.66 8.03
N MET A 53 -4.07 -5.13 8.23
CA MET A 53 -5.25 -5.96 8.49
C MET A 53 -5.64 -6.81 7.28
N ALA A 54 -5.57 -6.26 6.06
CA ALA A 54 -5.82 -7.02 4.85
C ALA A 54 -4.80 -8.16 4.65
N ILE A 55 -3.51 -7.90 4.94
CA ILE A 55 -2.44 -8.89 4.92
C ILE A 55 -2.65 -9.95 6.01
N LEU A 56 -3.04 -9.56 7.22
CA LEU A 56 -3.32 -10.49 8.32
C LEU A 56 -4.43 -11.48 7.93
N LEU A 57 -5.50 -10.99 7.31
CA LEU A 57 -6.68 -11.81 6.96
C LEU A 57 -6.47 -12.65 5.71
N ASN A 58 -5.75 -12.15 4.70
CA ASN A 58 -5.62 -12.80 3.39
C ASN A 58 -4.23 -13.35 3.09
N GLY A 59 -3.24 -13.06 3.94
CA GLY A 59 -1.86 -13.51 3.82
C GLY A 59 -1.05 -12.82 2.72
N MET A 60 0.22 -13.21 2.65
CA MET A 60 1.16 -12.89 1.58
C MET A 60 1.85 -14.16 1.12
N ASN A 61 2.14 -14.24 -0.18
CA ASN A 61 2.92 -15.33 -0.75
C ASN A 61 4.43 -15.07 -0.55
N ARG A 62 5.25 -16.10 -0.82
CA ARG A 62 6.70 -16.00 -0.63
C ARG A 62 7.37 -14.93 -1.50
N SER A 63 6.86 -14.69 -2.70
CA SER A 63 7.39 -13.66 -3.62
C SER A 63 7.10 -12.24 -3.16
N GLU A 64 5.96 -12.04 -2.48
CA GLU A 64 5.61 -10.78 -1.83
C GLU A 64 6.48 -10.56 -0.57
N ILE A 65 6.77 -11.61 0.21
CA ILE A 65 7.58 -11.51 1.44
C ILE A 65 9.08 -11.31 1.15
N SER A 66 9.59 -11.84 0.03
CA SER A 66 11.02 -11.76 -0.31
C SER A 66 11.47 -10.40 -0.86
N ARG A 67 10.60 -9.40 -0.81
CA ARG A 67 10.87 -8.03 -1.24
C ARG A 67 11.38 -7.21 -0.07
#